data_AF-A0A4P9WQY8-F1
#
_entry.id   AF-A0A4P9WQY8-F1
#
_cell.length_a   1.000
_cell.length_b   1.000
_cell.length_c   1.000
_cell.angle_alpha   90.00
_cell.angle_beta   90.00
_cell.angle_gamma   90.00
#
_symmetry.space_group_name_H-M   'P 1'
#
loop_
_entity.id
_entity.type
_entity.pdbx_description
1 polymer ?
#
loop_
_entity_poly.entity_id
_entity_poly.type
_entity_poly.pdbx_seq_one_letter_code
_entity_poly.pdbx_strand_id
1 'polypeptide(L)'
;LNGSFFAGLHALTHWYYFWRSHHSFPRKLLLMFELFYNLVNMIFNWFALSSWYLTFYFLGHGVINNSDTANTGRGEDPFWGTGTYVFPILRELYLACIVLIFICSLGNRPQGSKWIYMVCVLIFALIQCVLVYLAGWTV
;
A
#
# COMPACT_ATOMS: atom_id res chain seq x y z
N LEU A 1 -12.32 13.70 -5.07
CA LEU A 1 -12.27 12.98 -3.79
C LEU A 1 -13.60 12.29 -3.55
N ASN A 2 -13.59 11.03 -3.09
CA ASN A 2 -14.81 10.29 -2.74
C ASN A 2 -15.46 10.94 -1.51
N GLY A 3 -16.73 11.33 -1.61
CA GLY A 3 -17.48 11.96 -0.52
C GLY A 3 -17.54 11.09 0.74
N SER A 4 -17.39 9.77 0.60
CA SER A 4 -17.34 8.83 1.72
C SER A 4 -16.14 9.01 2.65
N PHE A 5 -14.96 9.38 2.13
CA PHE A 5 -13.78 9.62 2.97
C PHE A 5 -13.95 10.87 3.83
N PHE A 6 -14.43 11.97 3.22
CA PHE A 6 -14.69 13.21 3.96
C PHE A 6 -15.85 13.06 4.93
N ALA A 7 -16.90 12.32 4.58
CA ALA A 7 -17.97 11.98 5.51
C ALA A 7 -17.45 11.16 6.70
N GLY A 8 -16.53 10.21 6.46
CA GLY A 8 -15.85 9.46 7.52
C GLY A 8 -15.03 10.34 8.45
N LEU A 9 -14.20 11.24 7.91
CA LEU A 9 -13.43 12.22 8.70
C LEU A 9 -14.35 13.17 9.50
N HIS A 10 -15.44 13.63 8.90
CA HIS A 10 -16.41 14.47 9.58
C HIS A 10 -17.10 13.73 10.73
N ALA A 11 -17.46 12.46 10.54
CA ALA A 11 -18.03 11.62 11.59
C ALA A 11 -17.03 11.36 12.74
N LEU A 12 -15.75 11.19 12.42
CA LEU A 12 -14.67 11.01 13.42
C LEU A 12 -14.44 12.28 14.24
N THR A 13 -14.39 13.44 13.60
CA THR A 13 -14.20 14.73 14.29
C THR A 13 -15.40 15.11 15.16
N HIS A 14 -16.61 14.80 14.69
CA HIS A 14 -17.87 15.14 15.37
C HIS A 14 -18.56 13.94 16.02
N TRP A 15 -17.77 13.02 16.59
CA TRP A 15 -18.27 11.80 17.23
C TRP A 15 -19.30 12.06 18.35
N TYR A 16 -19.25 13.23 18.98
CA TYR A 16 -20.17 13.63 20.06
C TYR A 16 -21.63 13.78 19.59
N TYR A 17 -21.89 13.97 18.29
CA TYR A 17 -23.26 14.02 17.77
C TYR A 17 -24.01 12.69 17.93
N PHE A 18 -23.31 11.56 17.96
CA PHE A 18 -23.95 10.26 18.20
C PHE A 18 -24.63 10.20 19.57
N TRP A 19 -24.03 10.81 20.59
CA TRP A 19 -24.59 10.86 21.94
C TRP A 19 -25.81 11.77 22.06
N ARG A 20 -25.82 12.88 21.29
CA ARG A 20 -26.94 13.84 21.23
C ARG A 20 -28.14 13.33 20.41
N SER A 21 -27.96 12.29 19.60
CA SER A 21 -29.03 11.72 18.77
C SER A 21 -30.14 11.06 19.60
N HIS A 22 -31.37 11.03 19.08
CA HIS A 22 -32.53 10.35 19.70
C HIS A 22 -32.52 8.82 19.54
N HIS A 23 -31.39 8.21 19.17
CA HIS A 23 -31.28 6.76 19.02
C HIS A 23 -31.35 6.02 20.36
N SER A 24 -31.80 4.77 20.34
CA SER A 24 -31.77 3.89 21.51
C SER A 24 -30.33 3.64 21.98
N PHE A 25 -30.15 3.44 23.29
CA PHE A 25 -28.84 3.19 23.89
C PHE A 25 -28.00 2.10 23.20
N PRO A 26 -28.53 0.90 22.87
CA PRO A 26 -27.73 -0.12 22.16
C PRO A 26 -27.29 0.33 20.77
N ARG A 27 -28.11 1.11 20.06
CA ARG A 27 -27.75 1.64 18.75
C ARG A 27 -26.62 2.66 18.84
N LYS A 28 -26.60 3.51 19.88
CA LYS A 28 -25.51 4.45 20.13
C LYS A 28 -24.18 3.72 20.38
N LEU A 29 -24.21 2.63 21.15
CA LEU A 29 -23.02 1.81 21.40
C LEU A 29 -22.47 1.16 20.13
N LEU A 30 -23.33 0.56 19.30
CA LEU A 30 -22.92 -0.03 18.02
C LEU A 30 -22.31 0.99 17.07
N LEU A 31 -22.88 2.20 16.99
CA LEU A 31 -22.32 3.30 16.17
C LEU A 31 -20.95 3.74 16.69
N MET A 32 -20.72 3.71 18.00
CA MET A 32 -19.43 4.07 18.59
C MET A 32 -18.37 2.99 18.33
N PHE A 33 -18.76 1.71 18.35
CA PHE A 33 -17.89 0.60 17.95
C PHE A 33 -17.52 0.70 16.46
N GLU A 34 -18.50 0.95 15.59
CA GLU A 34 -18.28 1.17 14.15
C GLU A 34 -17.35 2.35 13.88
N LEU A 35 -17.53 3.46 14.61
CA LEU A 35 -16.66 4.63 14.51
C LEU A 35 -15.21 4.28 14.89
N PHE A 36 -15.02 3.52 15.98
CA PHE A 36 -13.71 3.09 16.42
C PHE A 36 -13.05 2.13 15.41
N TYR A 37 -13.81 1.19 14.87
CA TYR A 37 -13.34 0.31 13.79
C TYR A 37 -12.85 1.12 12.57
N ASN A 38 -13.63 2.11 12.13
CA ASN A 38 -13.24 2.99 11.03
C ASN A 38 -12.02 3.87 11.36
N LEU A 39 -11.87 4.33 12.60
CA LEU A 39 -10.67 5.05 13.05
C LEU A 39 -9.42 4.17 12.95
N VAL A 40 -9.48 2.96 13.49
CA VAL A 40 -8.37 2.01 13.44
C VAL A 40 -8.01 1.69 11.99
N ASN A 41 -9.01 1.39 11.14
CA ASN A 41 -8.78 1.16 9.71
C ASN A 41 -8.15 2.37 9.00
N MET A 42 -8.55 3.59 9.34
CA MET A 42 -7.97 4.80 8.75
C MET A 42 -6.48 4.92 9.12
N ILE A 43 -6.13 4.64 10.38
CA ILE A 43 -4.74 4.63 10.82
C ILE A 43 -3.94 3.56 10.07
N PHE A 44 -4.45 2.32 10.01
CA PHE A 44 -3.78 1.25 9.26
C PHE A 44 -3.62 1.58 7.78
N ASN A 45 -4.64 2.15 7.13
CA ASN A 45 -4.54 2.56 5.73
C ASN A 45 -3.48 3.65 5.51
N TRP A 46 -3.28 4.55 6.48
CA TRP A 46 -2.23 5.58 6.40
C TRP A 46 -0.83 4.97 6.39
N PHE A 47 -0.60 3.96 7.23
CA PHE A 47 0.71 3.28 7.32
C PHE A 47 0.88 2.13 6.32
N ALA A 48 -0.22 1.60 5.77
CA ALA A 48 -0.19 0.46 4.85
C ALA A 48 0.74 0.70 3.66
N LEU A 49 0.75 1.92 3.08
CA LEU A 49 1.64 2.26 1.98
C LEU A 49 3.12 2.04 2.34
N SER A 50 3.53 2.51 3.52
CA SER A 50 4.89 2.32 4.02
C SER A 50 5.18 0.85 4.30
N SER A 51 4.24 0.14 4.93
CA SER A 51 4.40 -1.28 5.26
C SER A 51 4.60 -2.13 4.01
N TRP A 52 3.79 -1.93 2.96
CA TRP A 52 3.93 -2.65 1.70
C TRP A 52 5.26 -2.38 1.00
N TYR A 53 5.70 -1.12 0.98
CA TYR A 53 7.02 -0.77 0.45
C TYR A 53 8.15 -1.44 1.24
N LEU A 54 8.05 -1.46 2.57
CA LEU A 54 9.08 -2.04 3.43
C LEU A 54 9.16 -3.56 3.27
N THR A 55 8.02 -4.24 3.14
CA THR A 55 7.97 -5.67 2.80
C THR A 55 8.63 -5.93 1.46
N PHE A 56 8.31 -5.15 0.43
CA PHE A 56 8.97 -5.26 -0.88
C PHE A 56 10.49 -5.07 -0.78
N TYR A 57 10.93 -4.04 -0.06
CA TYR A 57 12.33 -3.73 0.09
C TYR A 57 13.10 -4.85 0.80
N PHE A 58 12.65 -5.26 1.99
CA PHE A 58 13.37 -6.26 2.78
C PHE A 58 13.31 -7.65 2.17
N LEU A 59 12.17 -8.03 1.58
CA LEU A 59 12.06 -9.33 0.94
C LEU A 59 12.96 -9.41 -0.29
N GLY A 60 12.87 -8.45 -1.22
CA GLY A 60 13.70 -8.50 -2.43
C GLY A 60 15.19 -8.30 -2.13
N HIS A 61 15.54 -7.38 -1.24
CA HIS A 61 16.93 -7.21 -0.81
C HIS A 61 17.46 -8.44 -0.05
N GLY A 62 16.62 -9.07 0.77
CA GLY A 62 16.98 -10.29 1.50
C GLY A 62 17.26 -11.46 0.56
N VAL A 63 16.38 -11.70 -0.42
CA VAL A 63 16.49 -12.84 -1.34
C VAL A 63 17.69 -12.70 -2.27
N ILE A 64 17.96 -11.49 -2.77
CA ILE A 64 19.01 -11.25 -3.77
C ILE A 64 20.41 -11.20 -3.14
N ASN A 65 20.52 -10.79 -1.87
CA ASN A 65 21.81 -10.73 -1.18
C ASN A 65 22.14 -11.98 -0.35
N ASN A 66 21.14 -12.82 0.00
CA ASN A 66 21.37 -14.11 0.65
C ASN A 66 21.59 -15.26 -0.36
N SER A 67 21.42 -15.05 -1.66
CA SER A 67 21.87 -16.03 -2.66
C SER A 67 23.40 -16.07 -2.63
N ASP A 68 23.91 -17.08 -1.91
CA ASP A 68 25.32 -17.35 -1.66
C ASP A 68 26.14 -17.24 -2.95
N THR A 69 26.71 -16.06 -3.19
CA THR A 69 27.59 -15.76 -4.34
C THR A 69 28.98 -16.39 -4.12
N ALA A 70 29.15 -17.24 -3.10
CA ALA A 70 30.46 -17.68 -2.65
C ALA A 70 30.93 -19.06 -3.14
N ASN A 71 30.07 -20.05 -3.48
CA ASN A 71 30.59 -21.43 -3.64
C ASN A 71 30.06 -22.33 -4.78
N THR A 72 29.10 -21.90 -5.61
CA THR A 72 28.69 -22.71 -6.77
C THR A 72 28.37 -21.79 -7.94
N GLY A 73 29.12 -21.94 -9.04
CA GLY A 73 29.15 -21.04 -10.22
C GLY A 73 27.87 -20.88 -11.05
N ARG A 74 26.69 -21.04 -10.44
CA ARG A 74 25.36 -20.66 -10.92
C ARG A 74 24.53 -20.32 -9.68
N GLY A 75 24.64 -19.09 -9.19
CA GLY A 75 23.95 -18.66 -7.98
C GLY A 75 22.44 -18.83 -8.13
N GLU A 76 21.82 -19.50 -7.17
CA GLU A 76 20.36 -19.72 -7.08
C GLU A 76 19.65 -18.41 -6.69
N ASP A 77 19.78 -17.39 -7.53
CA ASP A 77 18.99 -16.17 -7.47
C ASP A 77 17.68 -16.41 -8.26
N PRO A 78 16.51 -15.98 -7.75
CA PRO A 78 15.23 -16.08 -8.47
C PRO A 78 15.25 -15.50 -9.89
N PHE A 79 16.22 -14.63 -10.21
CA PHE A 79 16.40 -14.07 -11.54
C PHE A 79 17.59 -14.65 -12.32
N TRP A 80 18.03 -15.86 -11.98
CA TRP A 80 19.11 -16.58 -12.66
C TRP A 80 20.41 -15.75 -12.78
N GLY A 81 20.75 -15.00 -11.73
CA GLY A 81 21.93 -14.15 -11.65
C GLY A 81 21.75 -12.70 -12.11
N THR A 82 20.54 -12.28 -12.47
CA THR A 82 20.23 -10.89 -12.89
C THR A 82 19.54 -10.07 -11.78
N GLY A 83 19.28 -10.64 -10.61
CA GLY A 83 18.52 -10.00 -9.54
C GLY A 83 19.17 -8.73 -9.02
N THR A 84 20.51 -8.68 -9.03
CA THR A 84 21.32 -7.51 -8.65
C THR A 84 21.02 -6.27 -9.51
N TYR A 85 20.57 -6.44 -10.76
CA TYR A 85 20.16 -5.33 -11.63
C TYR A 85 18.65 -5.11 -11.64
N VAL A 86 17.86 -6.19 -11.59
CA VAL A 86 16.40 -6.14 -11.68
C VAL A 86 15.77 -5.43 -10.47
N PHE A 87 16.26 -5.72 -9.26
CA PHE A 87 15.65 -5.20 -8.05
C PHE A 87 15.85 -3.70 -7.82
N PRO A 88 17.04 -3.11 -8.02
CA PRO A 88 17.19 -1.66 -7.98
C PRO A 88 16.26 -0.95 -8.97
N ILE A 89 16.09 -1.48 -10.19
CA ILE A 89 15.19 -0.90 -11.20
C ILE A 89 13.74 -0.94 -10.71
N LEU A 90 13.27 -2.08 -10.20
CA LEU A 90 11.92 -2.22 -9.64
C LEU A 90 11.70 -1.30 -8.44
N ARG A 91 12.71 -1.11 -7.59
CA ARG A 91 12.65 -0.20 -6.43
C ARG A 91 12.48 1.24 -6.86
N GLU A 92 13.34 1.73 -7.76
CA GLU A 92 13.23 3.11 -8.26
C GLU A 92 11.90 3.33 -9.00
N LEU A 93 11.43 2.33 -9.76
CA LEU A 93 10.11 2.37 -10.40
C LEU A 93 8.97 2.46 -9.38
N TYR A 94 9.04 1.70 -8.28
CA TYR A 94 8.05 1.76 -7.19
C TYR A 94 8.00 3.15 -6.57
N LEU A 95 9.16 3.72 -6.21
CA LEU A 95 9.28 5.04 -5.60
C LEU A 95 8.78 6.14 -6.56
N ALA A 96 9.16 6.05 -7.84
CA ALA A 96 8.67 6.97 -8.87
C ALA A 96 7.14 6.92 -9.00
N CYS A 97 6.53 5.73 -8.93
CA CYS A 97 5.07 5.58 -8.94
C CYS A 97 4.41 6.21 -7.71
N ILE A 98 4.98 6.06 -6.51
CA ILE A 98 4.48 6.74 -5.30
C ILE A 98 4.48 8.25 -5.50
N VAL A 99 5.63 8.81 -5.91
CA VAL A 99 5.78 10.26 -6.10
C VAL A 99 4.83 10.77 -7.17
N LEU A 100 4.68 10.05 -8.28
CA LEU A 100 3.79 10.41 -9.37
C LEU A 100 2.31 10.42 -8.94
N ILE A 101 1.88 9.42 -8.17
CA ILE A 101 0.51 9.37 -7.62
C ILE A 101 0.28 10.48 -6.60
N PHE A 102 1.28 10.77 -5.76
CA PHE A 102 1.22 11.87 -4.81
C PHE A 102 1.05 13.21 -5.54
N ILE A 103 1.85 13.49 -6.56
CA ILE A 103 1.73 14.70 -7.40
C ILE A 103 0.36 14.76 -8.07
N CYS A 104 -0.10 13.65 -8.68
CA CYS A 104 -1.42 13.60 -9.30
C CYS A 104 -2.55 13.84 -8.30
N SER A 105 -2.39 13.39 -7.06
CA SER A 105 -3.39 13.53 -6.00
C SER A 105 -3.50 14.96 -5.47
N LEU A 106 -2.44 15.78 -5.59
CA LEU A 106 -2.45 17.19 -5.17
C LEU A 106 -3.22 18.09 -6.14
N GLY A 107 -3.22 17.76 -7.43
CA GLY A 107 -3.63 18.70 -8.48
C GLY A 107 -4.96 18.43 -9.19
N ASN A 108 -5.56 17.24 -9.12
CA ASN A 108 -6.45 16.86 -10.22
C ASN A 108 -7.97 16.97 -9.95
N ARG A 109 -8.66 17.64 -10.90
CA ARG A 109 -10.08 17.36 -11.19
C ARG A 109 -10.16 15.92 -11.72
N PRO A 110 -10.98 15.04 -11.12
CA PRO A 110 -10.92 13.58 -11.34
C PRO A 110 -11.19 13.10 -12.79
N GLN A 111 -11.51 13.98 -13.73
CA GLN A 111 -11.77 13.64 -15.13
C GLN A 111 -10.54 13.71 -16.06
N GLY A 112 -9.43 14.36 -15.66
CA GLY A 112 -8.33 14.66 -16.59
C GLY A 112 -7.25 13.58 -16.76
N SER A 113 -7.07 12.65 -15.82
CA SER A 113 -5.88 11.77 -15.82
C SER A 113 -6.15 10.33 -15.39
N LYS A 114 -7.26 9.74 -15.87
CA LYS A 114 -7.58 8.33 -15.57
C LYS A 114 -6.47 7.38 -16.03
N TRP A 115 -5.81 7.72 -17.14
CA TRP A 115 -4.74 6.92 -17.73
C TRP A 115 -3.49 6.85 -16.86
N ILE A 116 -3.04 7.97 -16.28
CA ILE A 116 -1.84 7.95 -15.43
C ILE A 116 -2.07 7.10 -14.19
N TYR A 117 -3.24 7.24 -13.54
CA TYR A 117 -3.62 6.39 -12.42
C TYR A 117 -3.70 4.91 -12.82
N MET A 118 -4.29 4.61 -13.97
CA MET A 118 -4.40 3.23 -14.47
C MET A 118 -3.02 2.61 -14.74
N VAL A 119 -2.08 3.37 -15.33
CA VAL A 119 -0.70 2.92 -15.55
C VAL A 119 0.01 2.65 -14.22
N CYS A 120 -0.10 3.54 -13.23
CA CYS A 120 0.50 3.31 -11.91
C CYS A 120 -0.09 2.09 -11.21
N VAL A 121 -1.41 1.86 -11.32
CA VAL A 121 -2.05 0.66 -10.78
C VAL A 121 -1.53 -0.61 -11.45
N LEU A 122 -1.35 -0.60 -12.78
CA LEU A 122 -0.78 -1.73 -13.52
C LEU A 122 0.67 -2.01 -13.13
N ILE A 123 1.48 -0.96 -12.95
CA ILE A 123 2.88 -1.11 -12.49
C ILE A 123 2.91 -1.69 -11.07
N PHE A 124 2.09 -1.18 -10.15
CA PHE A 124 2.02 -1.75 -8.80
C PHE A 124 1.53 -3.19 -8.81
N ALA A 125 0.53 -3.53 -9.64
CA ALA A 125 0.08 -4.92 -9.77
C ALA A 125 1.23 -5.85 -10.21
N LEU A 126 2.03 -5.43 -11.20
CA LEU A 126 3.20 -6.17 -11.66
C LEU A 126 4.23 -6.34 -10.52
N ILE A 127 4.55 -5.28 -9.79
CA ILE A 127 5.51 -5.36 -8.68
C ILE A 127 5.00 -6.27 -7.56
N GLN A 128 3.70 -6.26 -7.27
CA GLN A 128 3.11 -7.16 -6.28
C GLN A 128 3.13 -8.62 -6.75
N CYS A 129 2.96 -8.90 -8.05
CA CYS A 129 3.18 -10.25 -8.59
C CYS A 129 4.63 -10.71 -8.38
N VAL A 130 5.61 -9.84 -8.62
CA VAL A 130 7.03 -10.14 -8.37
C VAL A 130 7.26 -10.39 -6.87
N LEU A 131 6.63 -9.62 -5.99
CA LEU A 131 6.73 -9.81 -4.54
C LEU A 131 6.20 -11.19 -4.11
N VAL A 132 5.05 -11.62 -4.64
CA VAL A 132 4.50 -12.97 -4.37
C VAL A 132 5.44 -14.06 -4.90
N TYR A 133 6.02 -13.86 -6.08
CA TYR A 133 7.03 -14.79 -6.63
C TYR A 133 8.26 -14.90 -5.72
N LEU A 134 8.82 -13.78 -5.26
CA LEU A 134 9.96 -13.77 -4.33
C LEU A 134 9.61 -14.39 -2.98
N ALA A 135 8.40 -14.16 -2.48
CA ALA A 135 7.93 -14.77 -1.24
C ALA A 135 7.83 -16.30 -1.39
N GLY A 136 7.30 -16.79 -2.51
CA GLY A 136 7.25 -18.22 -2.82
C GLY A 136 8.62 -18.87 -3.02
N TRP A 137 9.62 -18.12 -3.50
CA TRP A 137 11.01 -18.59 -3.59
C TRP A 137 11.72 -18.66 -2.22
N THR A 138 11.31 -17.80 -1.28
CA THR A 138 11.95 -17.71 0.06
C THR A 138 11.54 -18.85 0.98
N VAL A 139 10.40 -19.49 0.73
CA VAL A 139 9.84 -20.61 1.51
C VAL A 139 10.32 -21.93 0.95
#